data_AF-K9ZQN5-F1
#
_entry.id   AF-K9ZQN5-F1
#
_cell.length_a   1.000
_cell.length_b   1.000
_cell.length_c   1.000
_cell.angle_alpha   90.00
_cell.angle_beta   90.00
_cell.angle_gamma   90.00
#
_symmetry.space_group_name_H-M   'P 1'
#
loop_
_entity.id
_entity.type
_entity.pdbx_description
1 polymer ?
#
loop_
_entity_poly.entity_id
_entity_poly.type
_entity_poly.pdbx_seq_one_letter_code
_entity_poly.pdbx_strand_id
1 'polypeptide(L)'
;MFGVLTVGLFDDLSRFLEERLEEFLRNNPHLELEMLLEQLREQEEDTLKLIAELQLQEKRSQDDILSTAQEIQRWHIRVQKAKAAGREDLAAPAQDREDALLREGNQRWGQMQGLKDRITQSQELLRKIQQRRQEVQAKATAAQTARQTERAKVQTPQRLETNAWQTSASSFDDLEDKFHRWETQDELEQMKRNMGK
;
A
#
# COMPACT_ATOMS: atom_id res chain seq x y z
N MET A 1 -3.06 -28.42 15.08
CA MET A 1 -1.99 -27.67 15.77
C MET A 1 -1.04 -27.17 14.70
N PHE A 2 -1.33 -26.00 14.12
CA PHE A 2 -0.48 -25.34 13.12
C PHE A 2 -0.09 -24.00 13.72
N GLY A 3 1.11 -23.97 14.30
CA GLY A 3 1.67 -22.80 14.96
C GLY A 3 2.79 -22.21 14.13
N VAL A 4 2.70 -20.90 13.93
CA VAL A 4 3.82 -19.94 13.93
C VAL A 4 4.86 -20.10 12.82
N LEU A 5 4.57 -19.53 11.64
CA LEU A 5 5.62 -19.12 10.68
C LEU A 5 5.41 -17.74 10.05
N THR A 6 4.39 -16.97 10.42
CA THR A 6 4.12 -15.65 9.82
C THR A 6 4.59 -14.46 10.66
N VAL A 7 4.94 -14.66 11.94
CA VAL A 7 5.37 -13.58 12.85
C VAL A 7 6.86 -13.20 12.68
N GLY A 8 7.71 -14.13 12.19
CA GLY A 8 9.15 -13.89 12.05
C GLY A 8 9.55 -12.94 10.91
N LEU A 9 8.89 -13.04 9.74
CA LEU A 9 9.29 -12.27 8.55
C LEU A 9 9.07 -10.75 8.73
N PHE A 10 8.09 -10.36 9.52
CA PHE A 10 7.68 -8.95 9.70
C PHE A 10 8.42 -8.27 10.87
N ASP A 11 8.73 -9.03 11.93
CA ASP A 11 9.65 -8.58 12.99
C ASP A 11 11.08 -8.46 12.44
N ASP A 12 11.50 -9.40 11.59
CA ASP A 12 12.80 -9.31 10.91
C ASP A 12 12.85 -8.13 9.95
N LEU A 13 11.75 -7.78 9.25
CA LEU A 13 11.69 -6.56 8.43
C LEU A 13 11.71 -5.28 9.29
N SER A 14 10.97 -5.26 10.39
CA SER A 14 10.91 -4.10 11.30
C SER A 14 12.28 -3.83 11.92
N ARG A 15 12.94 -4.90 12.38
CA ARG A 15 14.28 -4.87 12.97
C ARG A 15 15.38 -4.62 11.93
N PHE A 16 15.25 -5.18 10.73
CA PHE A 16 16.12 -4.86 9.59
C PHE A 16 16.02 -3.37 9.23
N LEU A 17 14.81 -2.80 9.23
CA LEU A 17 14.58 -1.38 9.00
C LEU A 17 15.06 -0.49 10.16
N GLU A 18 15.19 -1.02 11.37
CA GLU A 18 15.71 -0.30 12.54
C GLU A 18 17.24 -0.28 12.54
N GLU A 19 17.88 -1.45 12.35
CA GLU A 19 19.33 -1.61 12.26
C GLU A 19 19.91 -0.94 11.01
N ARG A 20 19.27 -1.06 9.84
CA ARG A 20 19.74 -0.37 8.63
C ARG A 20 19.52 1.12 8.66
N LEU A 21 18.53 1.67 9.38
CA LEU A 21 18.29 3.11 9.38
C LEU A 21 19.45 3.89 10.01
N GLU A 22 19.99 3.37 11.11
CA GLU A 22 21.12 4.00 11.81
C GLU A 22 22.40 3.93 10.98
N GLU A 23 22.59 2.84 10.24
CA GLU A 23 23.72 2.68 9.32
C GLU A 23 23.55 3.49 8.02
N PHE A 24 22.31 3.63 7.52
CA PHE A 24 21.89 4.48 6.39
C PHE A 24 22.17 5.97 6.64
N LEU A 25 21.91 6.45 7.85
CA LEU A 25 22.09 7.85 8.21
C LEU A 25 23.57 8.30 8.17
N ARG A 26 24.50 7.35 8.10
CA ARG A 26 25.93 7.59 8.26
C ARG A 26 26.67 7.83 6.94
N ASN A 27 26.17 7.29 5.83
CA ASN A 27 26.96 7.20 4.59
C ASN A 27 26.45 8.07 3.43
N ASN A 28 25.14 8.24 3.18
CA ASN A 28 24.56 9.22 2.21
C ASN A 28 23.02 9.46 2.39
N PRO A 29 22.54 10.03 3.51
CA PRO A 29 21.15 9.91 4.01
C PRO A 29 19.96 10.47 3.20
N HIS A 30 20.15 11.06 2.03
CA HIS A 30 19.14 11.89 1.36
C HIS A 30 18.51 11.23 0.14
N LEU A 31 19.35 10.75 -0.79
CA LEU A 31 18.94 9.97 -1.95
C LEU A 31 18.11 8.74 -1.57
N GLU A 32 18.49 8.06 -0.50
CA GLU A 32 17.81 6.83 -0.09
C GLU A 32 16.48 7.08 0.63
N LEU A 33 16.32 8.22 1.32
CA LEU A 33 15.03 8.62 1.93
C LEU A 33 14.02 9.08 0.88
N GLU A 34 14.47 9.78 -0.17
CA GLU A 34 13.62 10.18 -1.29
C GLU A 34 13.16 8.96 -2.10
N MET A 35 14.04 7.99 -2.35
CA MET A 35 13.68 6.72 -2.96
C MET A 35 12.66 5.95 -2.10
N LEU A 36 12.87 5.86 -0.79
CA LEU A 36 11.96 5.18 0.12
C LEU A 36 10.59 5.86 0.17
N LEU A 37 10.54 7.20 0.12
CA LEU A 37 9.28 7.95 0.02
C LEU A 37 8.52 7.64 -1.27
N GLU A 38 9.24 7.53 -2.39
CA GLU A 38 8.62 7.19 -3.68
C GLU A 38 8.08 5.75 -3.68
N GLN A 39 8.82 4.79 -3.12
CA GLN A 39 8.34 3.42 -2.95
C GLN A 39 7.08 3.35 -2.07
N LEU A 40 7.05 4.08 -0.96
CA LEU A 40 5.86 4.14 -0.09
C LEU A 40 4.67 4.81 -0.79
N ARG A 41 4.92 5.80 -1.65
CA ARG A 41 3.89 6.45 -2.47
C ARG A 41 3.29 5.48 -3.49
N GLU A 42 4.14 4.71 -4.17
CA GLU A 42 3.71 3.67 -5.13
C GLU A 42 2.91 2.56 -4.43
N GLN A 43 3.40 2.05 -3.30
CA GLN A 43 2.68 1.05 -2.51
C GLN A 43 1.32 1.55 -2.01
N GLU A 44 1.23 2.82 -1.62
CA GLU A 44 -0.05 3.43 -1.24
C GLU A 44 -1.03 3.47 -2.43
N GLU A 45 -0.56 3.89 -3.61
CA GLU A 45 -1.38 3.95 -4.81
C GLU A 45 -1.89 2.56 -5.22
N ASP A 46 -1.02 1.56 -5.20
CA ASP A 46 -1.39 0.19 -5.54
C ASP A 46 -2.34 -0.43 -4.52
N THR A 47 -2.15 -0.14 -3.23
CA THR A 47 -3.07 -0.57 -2.18
C THR A 47 -4.45 0.07 -2.34
N LEU A 48 -4.52 1.34 -2.74
CA LEU A 48 -5.78 2.02 -3.06
C LEU A 48 -6.49 1.37 -4.26
N LYS A 49 -5.76 1.07 -5.33
CA LYS A 49 -6.30 0.35 -6.51
C LYS A 49 -6.85 -1.02 -6.12
N LEU A 50 -6.10 -1.77 -5.31
CA LEU A 50 -6.52 -3.08 -4.80
C LEU A 50 -7.82 -2.98 -3.98
N ILE A 51 -7.92 -2.00 -3.07
CA ILE A 51 -9.14 -1.79 -2.28
C ILE A 51 -10.33 -1.50 -3.20
N ALA A 52 -10.16 -0.61 -4.19
CA ALA A 52 -11.23 -0.27 -5.13
C ALA A 52 -11.68 -1.47 -5.97
N GLU A 53 -10.74 -2.30 -6.43
CA GLU A 53 -11.05 -3.54 -7.13
C GLU A 53 -11.83 -4.53 -6.24
N LEU A 54 -11.36 -4.74 -5.02
CA LEU A 54 -12.03 -5.64 -4.07
C LEU A 54 -13.45 -5.17 -3.74
N GLN A 55 -13.68 -3.86 -3.58
CA GLN A 55 -15.01 -3.29 -3.37
C GLN A 55 -15.94 -3.50 -4.57
N LEU A 56 -15.41 -3.40 -5.79
CA LEU A 56 -16.17 -3.70 -7.00
C LEU A 56 -16.55 -5.19 -7.06
N GLN A 57 -15.61 -6.07 -6.73
CA GLN A 57 -15.87 -7.52 -6.65
C GLN A 57 -16.90 -7.85 -5.55
N GLU A 58 -16.81 -7.21 -4.38
CA GLU A 58 -17.77 -7.36 -3.29
C GLU A 58 -19.17 -6.98 -3.75
N LYS A 59 -19.32 -5.81 -4.40
CA LYS A 59 -20.62 -5.35 -4.92
C LYS A 59 -21.22 -6.33 -5.93
N ARG A 60 -20.42 -6.80 -6.89
CA ARG A 60 -20.87 -7.83 -7.85
C ARG A 60 -21.32 -9.10 -7.14
N SER A 61 -20.59 -9.54 -6.13
CA SER A 61 -20.97 -10.70 -5.34
C SER A 61 -22.29 -10.47 -4.58
N GLN A 62 -22.54 -9.27 -4.05
CA GLN A 62 -23.81 -8.91 -3.41
C GLN A 62 -24.97 -8.98 -4.42
N ASP A 63 -24.79 -8.41 -5.61
CA ASP A 63 -25.80 -8.42 -6.68
C ASP A 63 -26.14 -9.86 -7.11
N ASP A 64 -25.12 -10.72 -7.27
CA ASP A 64 -25.29 -12.14 -7.58
C ASP A 64 -26.05 -12.88 -6.47
N ILE A 65 -25.71 -12.66 -5.20
CA ILE A 65 -26.40 -13.27 -4.05
C ILE A 65 -27.88 -12.85 -4.01
N LEU A 66 -28.17 -11.57 -4.26
CA LEU A 66 -29.54 -11.07 -4.34
C LEU A 66 -30.32 -11.73 -5.48
N SER A 67 -29.69 -11.90 -6.65
CA SER A 67 -30.29 -12.62 -7.77
C SER A 67 -30.60 -14.07 -7.42
N THR A 68 -29.65 -14.79 -6.81
CA THR A 68 -29.85 -16.17 -6.33
C THR A 68 -30.98 -16.24 -5.30
N ALA A 69 -31.07 -15.29 -4.36
CA ALA A 69 -32.15 -15.24 -3.37
C ALA A 69 -33.54 -15.07 -4.01
N GLN A 70 -33.64 -14.25 -5.05
CA GLN A 70 -34.89 -14.11 -5.82
C GLN A 70 -35.24 -15.40 -6.58
N GLU A 71 -34.25 -16.13 -7.09
CA GLU A 71 -34.48 -17.46 -7.68
C GLU A 71 -34.98 -18.48 -6.66
N ILE A 72 -34.34 -18.55 -5.49
CA ILE A 72 -34.77 -19.41 -4.38
C ILE A 72 -36.24 -19.12 -4.05
N GLN A 73 -36.61 -17.85 -3.87
CA GLN A 73 -37.99 -17.47 -3.58
C GLN A 73 -38.96 -17.93 -4.68
N ARG A 74 -38.61 -17.76 -5.96
CA ARG A 74 -39.45 -18.20 -7.09
C ARG A 74 -39.66 -19.72 -7.08
N TRP A 75 -38.60 -20.48 -6.83
CA TRP A 75 -38.69 -21.94 -6.77
C TRP A 75 -39.43 -22.43 -5.53
N HIS A 76 -39.22 -21.79 -4.38
CA HIS A 76 -39.97 -22.06 -3.16
C HIS A 76 -41.49 -21.97 -3.37
N ILE A 77 -41.96 -20.88 -4.00
CA ILE A 77 -43.39 -20.70 -4.32
C ILE A 77 -43.90 -21.82 -5.25
N ARG A 78 -43.09 -22.24 -6.23
CA ARG A 78 -43.45 -23.33 -7.15
C ARG A 78 -43.54 -24.68 -6.44
N VAL A 79 -42.60 -24.97 -5.53
CA VAL A 79 -42.62 -26.17 -4.69
C VAL A 79 -43.90 -26.21 -3.87
N GLN A 80 -44.23 -25.13 -3.16
CA GLN A 80 -45.45 -25.07 -2.34
C GLN A 80 -46.71 -25.27 -3.19
N LYS A 81 -46.78 -24.65 -4.37
CA LYS A 81 -47.90 -24.82 -5.29
C LYS A 81 -48.03 -26.27 -5.80
N ALA A 82 -46.93 -26.92 -6.15
CA ALA A 82 -46.92 -28.30 -6.62
C ALA A 82 -47.36 -29.28 -5.51
N LYS A 83 -46.82 -29.11 -4.29
CA LYS A 83 -47.20 -29.89 -3.10
C LYS A 83 -48.69 -29.73 -2.78
N ALA A 84 -49.20 -28.50 -2.78
CA ALA A 84 -50.62 -28.22 -2.53
C ALA A 84 -51.55 -28.84 -3.58
N ALA A 85 -51.08 -29.03 -4.81
CA ALA A 85 -51.83 -29.67 -5.90
C ALA A 85 -51.63 -31.20 -5.97
N GLY A 86 -50.86 -31.80 -5.06
CA GLY A 86 -50.53 -33.24 -5.10
C GLY A 86 -49.69 -33.66 -6.30
N ARG A 87 -48.98 -32.71 -6.94
CA ARG A 87 -48.15 -32.95 -8.12
C ARG A 87 -46.70 -33.23 -7.70
N GLU A 88 -46.49 -34.39 -7.10
CA GLU A 88 -45.16 -34.83 -6.63
C GLU A 88 -44.13 -34.91 -7.77
N ASP A 89 -44.59 -35.23 -8.99
CA ASP A 89 -43.79 -35.23 -10.22
C ASP A 89 -43.15 -33.85 -10.52
N LEU A 90 -43.78 -32.77 -10.06
CA LEU A 90 -43.29 -31.40 -10.18
C LEU A 90 -42.64 -30.89 -8.89
N ALA A 91 -43.12 -31.34 -7.73
CA ALA A 91 -42.63 -30.88 -6.43
C ALA A 91 -41.19 -31.33 -6.17
N ALA A 92 -40.87 -32.60 -6.44
CA ALA A 92 -39.54 -33.15 -6.22
C ALA A 92 -38.44 -32.43 -7.04
N PRO A 93 -38.52 -32.33 -8.38
CA PRO A 93 -37.48 -31.65 -9.15
C PRO A 93 -37.41 -30.13 -8.89
N ALA A 94 -38.53 -29.50 -8.48
CA ALA A 94 -38.52 -28.10 -8.07
C ALA A 94 -37.78 -27.91 -6.72
N GLN A 95 -37.93 -28.85 -5.79
CA GLN A 95 -37.19 -28.87 -4.52
C GLN A 95 -35.70 -29.06 -4.77
N ASP A 96 -35.31 -30.01 -5.63
CA ASP A 96 -33.90 -30.23 -5.98
C ASP A 96 -33.25 -28.95 -6.54
N ARG A 97 -34.00 -28.18 -7.35
CA ARG A 97 -33.55 -26.91 -7.90
C ARG A 97 -33.42 -25.82 -6.82
N GLU A 98 -34.38 -25.71 -5.90
CA GLU A 98 -34.31 -24.81 -4.75
C GLU A 98 -33.08 -25.12 -3.89
N ASP A 99 -32.86 -26.40 -3.56
CA ASP A 99 -31.75 -26.86 -2.74
C ASP A 99 -30.39 -26.61 -3.42
N ALA A 100 -30.32 -26.76 -4.75
CA ALA A 100 -29.13 -26.40 -5.52
C ALA A 100 -28.81 -24.90 -5.45
N LEU A 101 -29.83 -24.05 -5.58
CA LEU A 101 -29.68 -22.60 -5.46
C LEU A 101 -29.29 -22.17 -4.04
N LEU A 102 -29.82 -22.83 -3.00
CA LEU A 102 -29.44 -22.59 -1.62
C LEU A 102 -27.95 -22.90 -1.38
N ARG A 103 -27.45 -24.03 -1.92
CA ARG A 103 -26.03 -24.36 -1.86
C ARG A 103 -25.17 -23.35 -2.60
N GLU A 104 -25.59 -22.95 -3.81
CA GLU A 104 -24.89 -21.92 -4.59
C GLU A 104 -24.84 -20.58 -3.84
N GLY A 105 -25.98 -20.13 -3.29
CA GLY A 105 -26.06 -18.90 -2.51
C GLY A 105 -25.14 -18.91 -1.30
N ASN A 106 -25.07 -20.04 -0.57
CA ASN A 106 -24.15 -20.21 0.56
C ASN A 106 -22.67 -20.15 0.13
N GLN A 107 -22.32 -20.74 -1.01
CA GLN A 107 -20.96 -20.65 -1.54
C GLN A 107 -20.58 -19.22 -1.91
N ARG A 108 -21.47 -18.50 -2.62
CA ARG A 108 -21.28 -17.08 -2.98
C ARG A 108 -21.16 -16.19 -1.73
N TRP A 109 -21.97 -16.45 -0.71
CA TRP A 109 -21.88 -15.75 0.57
C TRP A 109 -20.52 -15.94 1.23
N GLY A 110 -20.00 -17.17 1.27
CA GLY A 110 -18.66 -17.45 1.79
C GLY A 110 -17.56 -16.71 1.04
N GLN A 111 -17.64 -16.66 -0.29
CA GLN A 111 -16.70 -15.89 -1.13
C GLN A 111 -16.78 -14.39 -0.83
N MET A 112 -17.99 -13.83 -0.71
CA MET A 112 -18.19 -12.42 -0.35
C MET A 112 -17.60 -12.09 1.03
N GLN A 113 -17.74 -12.97 2.02
CA GLN A 113 -17.11 -12.77 3.33
C GLN A 113 -15.58 -12.73 3.21
N GLY A 114 -14.98 -13.63 2.42
CA GLY A 114 -13.54 -13.57 2.13
C GLY A 114 -13.11 -12.26 1.43
N LEU A 115 -13.95 -11.70 0.56
CA LEU A 115 -13.69 -10.37 -0.03
C LEU A 115 -13.72 -9.27 1.03
N LYS A 116 -14.70 -9.29 1.94
CA LYS A 116 -14.79 -8.32 3.05
C LYS A 116 -13.55 -8.36 3.95
N ASP A 117 -13.10 -9.56 4.32
CA ASP A 117 -11.91 -9.75 5.14
C ASP A 117 -10.67 -9.17 4.45
N ARG A 118 -10.51 -9.43 3.14
CA ARG A 118 -9.42 -8.87 2.33
C ARG A 118 -9.49 -7.34 2.24
N ILE A 119 -10.68 -6.75 2.11
CA ILE A 119 -10.86 -5.30 2.13
C ILE A 119 -10.37 -4.73 3.47
N THR A 120 -10.77 -5.32 4.59
CA THR A 120 -10.33 -4.88 5.93
C THR A 120 -8.81 -4.98 6.08
N GLN A 121 -8.21 -6.08 5.63
CA GLN A 121 -6.75 -6.26 5.67
C GLN A 121 -6.01 -5.22 4.81
N SER A 122 -6.50 -4.95 3.60
CA SER A 122 -5.90 -3.93 2.72
C SER A 122 -6.05 -2.52 3.27
N GLN A 123 -7.17 -2.19 3.92
CA GLN A 123 -7.35 -0.91 4.60
C GLN A 123 -6.38 -0.73 5.78
N GLU A 124 -6.11 -1.80 6.52
CA GLU A 124 -5.13 -1.78 7.60
C GLU A 124 -3.71 -1.62 7.07
N LEU A 125 -3.38 -2.31 5.96
CA LEU A 125 -2.11 -2.13 5.26
C LEU A 125 -1.93 -0.67 4.80
N LEU A 126 -2.97 -0.08 4.20
CA LEU A 126 -2.95 1.31 3.74
C LEU A 126 -2.62 2.28 4.89
N ARG A 127 -3.25 2.11 6.06
CA ARG A 127 -2.96 2.95 7.25
C ARG A 127 -1.50 2.85 7.67
N LYS A 128 -0.95 1.63 7.68
CA LYS A 128 0.46 1.40 8.04
C LYS A 128 1.42 2.05 7.04
N ILE A 129 1.15 1.93 5.74
CA ILE A 129 1.93 2.60 4.68
C ILE A 129 1.90 4.13 4.88
N GLN A 130 0.72 4.69 5.14
CA GLN A 130 0.55 6.13 5.37
C GLN A 130 1.32 6.61 6.60
N GLN A 131 1.25 5.88 7.71
CA GLN A 131 2.03 6.17 8.91
C GLN A 131 3.53 6.14 8.59
N ARG A 132 4.00 5.09 7.92
CA ARG A 132 5.42 4.95 7.57
C ARG A 132 5.89 6.07 6.65
N ARG A 133 5.07 6.48 5.69
CA ARG A 133 5.39 7.62 4.80
C ARG A 133 5.55 8.91 5.61
N GLN A 134 4.68 9.17 6.58
CA GLN A 134 4.80 10.34 7.47
C GLN A 134 6.09 10.30 8.30
N GLU A 135 6.44 9.14 8.85
CA GLU A 135 7.69 8.95 9.59
C GLU A 135 8.93 9.21 8.73
N VAL A 136 8.98 8.64 7.52
CA VAL A 136 10.09 8.82 6.59
C VAL A 136 10.17 10.28 6.13
N GLN A 137 9.04 10.91 5.87
CA GLN A 137 8.98 12.33 5.49
C GLN A 137 9.53 13.23 6.60
N ALA A 138 9.15 12.98 7.85
CA ALA A 138 9.65 13.74 9.00
C ALA A 138 11.18 13.59 9.15
N LYS A 139 11.70 12.36 8.97
CA LYS A 139 13.14 12.09 9.01
C LYS A 139 13.89 12.77 7.86
N ALA A 140 13.34 12.77 6.65
CA ALA A 140 13.91 13.45 5.50
C ALA A 140 14.01 14.97 5.75
N THR A 141 12.95 15.60 6.23
CA THR A 141 12.95 17.03 6.57
C THR A 141 13.94 17.36 7.69
N ALA A 142 14.02 16.53 8.72
CA ALA A 142 14.97 16.71 9.82
C ALA A 142 16.42 16.61 9.34
N ALA A 143 16.74 15.63 8.48
CA ALA A 143 18.05 15.45 7.89
C ALA A 143 18.45 16.64 6.99
N GLN A 144 17.53 17.15 6.18
CA GLN A 144 17.75 18.35 5.36
C GLN A 144 18.02 19.59 6.22
N THR A 145 17.26 19.78 7.30
CA THR A 145 17.43 20.92 8.23
C THR A 145 18.76 20.85 8.98
N ALA A 146 19.18 19.66 9.42
CA ALA A 146 20.46 19.46 10.08
C ALA A 146 21.63 19.83 9.15
N ARG A 147 21.58 19.39 7.89
CA ARG A 147 22.59 19.72 6.87
C ARG A 147 22.66 21.23 6.58
N GLN A 148 21.52 21.90 6.45
CA GLN A 148 21.51 23.36 6.25
C GLN A 148 22.13 24.11 7.44
N THR A 149 21.87 23.63 8.66
CA THR A 149 22.44 24.22 9.88
C THR A 149 23.95 23.98 9.99
N GLU A 150 24.44 22.79 9.60
CA GLU A 150 25.89 22.50 9.54
C GLU A 150 26.60 23.35 8.47
N ARG A 151 26.03 23.46 7.26
CA ARG A 151 26.55 24.34 6.21
C ARG A 151 26.62 25.81 6.66
N ALA A 152 25.59 26.30 7.35
CA ALA A 152 25.57 27.67 7.89
C ALA A 152 26.63 27.90 8.99
N LYS A 153 26.96 26.88 9.80
CA LYS A 153 28.02 26.95 10.82
C LYS A 153 29.42 26.95 10.19
N VAL A 154 29.64 26.20 9.10
CA VAL A 154 30.90 26.20 8.35
C VAL A 154 31.11 27.54 7.63
N GLN A 155 30.04 28.23 7.24
CA GLN A 155 30.08 29.56 6.62
C GLN A 155 30.17 30.74 7.61
N THR A 156 30.22 30.50 8.94
CA THR A 156 30.49 31.57 9.89
C THR A 156 31.99 31.89 9.84
N PRO A 157 32.44 33.02 9.27
CA PRO A 157 33.86 33.30 9.20
C PRO A 157 34.32 33.61 10.62
N GLN A 158 35.20 32.77 11.16
CA GLN A 158 36.09 33.22 12.21
C GLN A 158 36.86 34.40 11.63
N ARG A 159 36.46 35.61 12.02
CA ARG A 159 36.96 36.91 11.56
C ARG A 159 38.47 36.96 11.76
N LEU A 160 39.22 36.50 10.76
CA LEU A 160 40.64 36.74 10.55
C LEU A 160 40.74 37.63 9.32
N GLU A 161 41.17 38.86 9.58
CA GLU A 161 41.27 39.96 8.63
C GLU A 161 42.17 39.60 7.45
N THR A 162 41.59 39.29 6.28
CA THR A 162 42.30 39.39 4.98
C THR A 162 41.32 39.84 3.89
N ASN A 163 41.22 41.16 3.71
CA ASN A 163 40.54 41.79 2.59
C ASN A 163 41.36 41.55 1.30
N ALA A 164 40.84 40.76 0.34
CA ALA A 164 41.12 40.94 -1.11
C ALA A 164 40.45 39.94 -2.07
N TRP A 165 39.90 38.79 -1.64
CA TRP A 165 39.49 37.71 -2.58
C TRP A 165 38.02 37.25 -2.50
N GLN A 166 37.12 38.03 -1.91
CA GLN A 166 35.79 37.56 -1.49
C GLN A 166 34.63 37.70 -2.50
N THR A 167 34.89 38.08 -3.75
CA THR A 167 33.81 38.22 -4.76
C THR A 167 33.61 36.99 -5.64
N SER A 168 34.50 35.99 -5.59
CA SER A 168 34.40 34.78 -6.42
C SER A 168 33.78 33.58 -5.70
N ALA A 169 33.91 33.49 -4.37
CA ALA A 169 33.54 32.30 -3.60
C ALA A 169 32.04 31.97 -3.63
N SER A 170 31.18 32.99 -3.65
CA SER A 170 29.71 32.79 -3.72
C SER A 170 29.22 32.24 -5.06
N SER A 171 29.95 32.48 -6.15
CA SER A 171 29.61 31.94 -7.47
C SER A 171 30.01 30.47 -7.63
N PHE A 172 31.01 30.00 -6.88
CA PHE A 172 31.42 28.60 -6.92
C PHE A 172 30.51 27.73 -6.04
N ASP A 173 30.07 28.23 -4.90
CA ASP A 173 29.10 27.53 -4.03
C ASP A 173 27.74 27.30 -4.74
N ASP A 174 27.24 28.28 -5.49
CA ASP A 174 25.99 28.13 -6.28
C ASP A 174 26.15 27.17 -7.49
N LEU A 175 27.38 26.93 -7.93
CA LEU A 175 27.71 26.02 -9.02
C LEU A 175 27.83 24.58 -8.52
N GLU A 176 28.47 24.40 -7.37
CA GLU A 176 28.56 23.13 -6.65
C GLU A 176 27.18 22.60 -6.25
N ASP A 177 26.29 23.48 -5.73
CA ASP A 177 24.92 23.08 -5.39
C ASP A 177 24.09 22.66 -6.63
N LYS A 178 24.38 23.20 -7.82
CA LYS A 178 23.75 22.77 -9.07
C LYS A 178 24.26 21.41 -9.53
N PHE A 179 25.57 21.17 -9.43
CA PHE A 179 26.14 19.86 -9.74
C PHE A 179 25.61 18.78 -8.80
N HIS A 180 25.60 19.04 -7.49
CA HIS A 180 25.04 18.10 -6.53
C HIS A 180 23.57 17.75 -6.82
N ARG A 181 22.74 18.73 -7.17
CA ARG A 181 21.34 18.48 -7.55
C ARG A 181 21.23 17.64 -8.84
N TRP A 182 22.07 17.93 -9.82
CA TRP A 182 22.07 17.19 -11.09
C TRP A 182 22.54 15.75 -10.91
N GLU A 183 23.62 15.52 -10.17
CA GLU A 183 24.15 14.18 -9.86
C GLU A 183 23.14 13.36 -9.06
N THR A 184 22.49 13.98 -8.07
CA THR A 184 21.40 13.36 -7.29
C THR A 184 20.26 12.90 -8.21
N GLN A 185 19.86 13.75 -9.16
CA GLN A 185 18.79 13.45 -10.10
C GLN A 185 19.19 12.34 -11.09
N ASP A 186 20.42 12.36 -11.59
CA ASP A 186 20.94 11.35 -12.52
C ASP A 186 21.03 9.97 -11.85
N GLU A 187 21.52 9.90 -10.61
CA GLU A 187 21.54 8.66 -9.83
C GLU A 187 20.13 8.10 -9.58
N LEU A 188 19.16 8.97 -9.26
CA LEU A 188 17.75 8.60 -9.12
C LEU A 188 17.17 8.00 -10.41
N GLU A 189 17.48 8.61 -11.56
CA GLU A 189 17.05 8.09 -12.87
C GLU A 189 17.70 6.74 -13.20
N GLN A 190 18.99 6.57 -12.91
CA GLN A 190 19.69 5.31 -13.13
C GLN A 190 19.11 4.19 -12.26
N MET A 191 18.80 4.45 -10.98
CA MET A 191 18.19 3.47 -10.10
C MET A 191 16.76 3.10 -10.53
N LYS A 192 15.94 4.08 -10.94
CA LYS A 192 14.60 3.83 -11.50
C LYS A 192 14.64 2.91 -12.72
N ARG A 193 15.62 3.09 -13.62
CA ARG A 193 15.81 2.21 -14.80
C ARG A 193 16.24 0.80 -14.43
N ASN A 194 16.96 0.63 -13.32
CA ASN A 194 17.40 -0.68 -12.85
C ASN A 194 16.31 -1.47 -12.13
N MET A 195 15.33 -0.80 -11.51
CA MET A 195 14.19 -1.45 -10.84
C MET A 195 13.04 -1.82 -11.80
N GLY A 196 13.01 -1.27 -13.02
CA GLY A 196 12.01 -1.59 -14.06
C GLY A 196 12.39 -2.76 -14.98
N LYS A 197 13.41 -3.57 -14.63
CA LYS A 197 13.87 -4.75 -15.38
C LYS A 197 13.58 -6.05 -14.64
#